data_AF-A0A6P7HBP0-F1
#
_entry.id   AF-A0A6P7HBP0-F1
#
_cell.length_a   1.000
_cell.length_b   1.000
_cell.length_c   1.000
_cell.angle_alpha   90.00
_cell.angle_beta   90.00
_cell.angle_gamma   90.00
#
_symmetry.space_group_name_H-M   'P 1'
#
loop_
_entity.id
_entity.type
_entity.pdbx_description
1 polymer ?
#
loop_
_entity_poly.entity_id
_entity_poly.type
_entity_poly.pdbx_seq_one_letter_code
_entity_poly.pdbx_strand_id
1 'polypeptide(L)'
;DAGYGEKFIFTPAEDDDEEMQLKMDDEVKVAPWNTTRAYIQAMKGKCLLQLTGPADPTGCGEGFSYVRVPNKPTQSKEEQESQPKRTVTGTDADLRRLSLNNAKALLRKFGVPEEEIKKLSRWEVIDVVRTLSTEKAKAGEEGMDKFSRGNRFSIAEHQERYKEECQRIFDLQNRVLSSAEVLSTDEGESSEEESDEDIEEMGKNIENMLANKKTSSQVTFYFYQ
;
A
#
# COMPACT_ATOMS: atom_id res chain seq x y z
N ASP A 1 33.84 6.65 -12.15
CA ASP A 1 33.67 7.81 -11.25
C ASP A 1 32.88 7.46 -9.99
N ALA A 2 31.63 7.01 -10.09
CA ALA A 2 30.83 6.61 -8.91
C ALA A 2 31.16 5.21 -8.31
N GLY A 3 32.29 4.59 -8.66
CA GLY A 3 32.70 3.27 -8.12
C GLY A 3 32.00 2.03 -8.72
N TYR A 4 30.97 2.20 -9.56
CA TYR A 4 30.31 1.09 -10.25
C TYR A 4 31.12 0.58 -11.46
N GLY A 5 31.62 -0.65 -11.36
CA GLY A 5 32.40 -1.31 -12.41
C GLY A 5 31.57 -2.07 -13.45
N GLU A 6 32.23 -2.57 -14.50
CA GLU A 6 31.61 -3.28 -15.63
C GLU A 6 30.72 -4.48 -15.23
N LYS A 7 31.00 -5.13 -14.09
CA LYS A 7 30.20 -6.23 -13.56
C LYS A 7 28.76 -5.85 -13.23
N PHE A 8 28.48 -4.57 -13.00
CA PHE A 8 27.13 -4.05 -12.73
C PHE A 8 26.38 -3.67 -14.02
N ILE A 9 27.11 -3.45 -15.12
CA ILE A 9 26.57 -2.95 -16.39
C ILE A 9 26.27 -4.09 -17.37
N PHE A 10 27.12 -5.12 -17.40
CA PHE A 10 27.06 -6.21 -18.39
C PHE A 10 26.38 -7.49 -17.90
N THR A 11 25.71 -7.48 -16.75
CA THR A 11 24.91 -8.63 -16.34
C THR A 11 23.90 -8.93 -17.45
N PRO A 12 23.95 -10.12 -18.10
CA PRO A 12 23.05 -10.45 -19.18
C PRO A 12 21.62 -10.37 -18.63
N ALA A 13 20.90 -9.35 -19.09
CA ALA A 13 19.58 -9.09 -18.61
C ALA A 13 18.61 -10.01 -19.34
N GLU A 14 18.65 -11.30 -19.01
CA GLU A 14 17.56 -12.21 -19.37
C GLU A 14 16.25 -11.59 -18.89
N ASP A 15 15.27 -11.54 -19.79
CA ASP A 15 14.15 -10.60 -19.76
C ASP A 15 13.21 -10.72 -18.53
N ASP A 16 13.36 -11.77 -17.72
CA ASP A 16 12.40 -12.21 -16.71
C ASP A 16 12.97 -12.38 -15.29
N ASP A 17 14.23 -12.02 -15.02
CA ASP A 17 14.78 -12.20 -13.67
C ASP A 17 14.38 -11.03 -12.73
N GLU A 18 13.11 -11.06 -12.28
CA GLU A 18 12.55 -10.13 -11.30
C GLU A 18 13.41 -10.04 -10.03
N GLU A 19 14.07 -11.14 -9.64
CA GLU A 19 14.95 -11.19 -8.48
C GLU A 19 16.25 -10.39 -8.72
N MET A 20 16.77 -10.41 -9.95
CA MET A 20 17.93 -9.61 -10.32
C MET A 20 17.62 -8.11 -10.33
N GLN A 21 16.43 -7.71 -10.80
CA GLN A 21 15.98 -6.32 -10.74
C GLN A 21 15.85 -5.81 -9.30
N LEU A 22 15.36 -6.64 -8.38
CA LEU A 22 15.22 -6.30 -6.96
C LEU A 22 16.57 -6.16 -6.26
N LYS A 23 17.58 -6.93 -6.68
CA LYS A 23 18.94 -6.91 -6.12
C LYS A 23 19.87 -5.87 -6.76
N MET A 24 19.39 -5.15 -7.76
CA MET A 24 20.17 -4.15 -8.46
C MET A 24 20.29 -2.89 -7.59
N ASP A 25 21.48 -2.31 -7.55
CA ASP A 25 21.72 -1.06 -6.81
C ASP A 25 20.92 0.11 -7.42
N ASP A 26 20.53 1.06 -6.58
CA ASP A 26 19.68 2.18 -7.00
C ASP A 26 20.33 3.05 -8.08
N GLU A 27 21.63 3.34 -7.96
CA GLU A 27 22.39 4.07 -8.98
C GLU A 27 22.48 3.32 -10.32
N VAL A 28 22.37 1.98 -10.29
CA VAL A 28 22.32 1.19 -11.52
C VAL A 28 20.90 1.24 -12.10
N LYS A 29 19.85 1.31 -11.28
CA LYS A 29 18.44 1.45 -11.74
C LYS A 29 18.21 2.74 -12.50
N VAL A 30 18.88 3.83 -12.12
CA VAL A 30 18.71 5.14 -12.78
C VAL A 30 19.36 5.21 -14.16
N ALA A 31 20.21 4.24 -14.51
CA ALA A 31 20.90 4.23 -15.78
C ALA A 31 19.94 4.20 -16.99
N PRO A 32 20.26 4.90 -18.09
CA PRO A 32 19.33 5.11 -19.20
C PRO A 32 18.88 3.81 -19.88
N TRP A 33 19.74 2.79 -19.95
CA TRP A 33 19.38 1.48 -20.51
C TRP A 33 18.34 0.73 -19.66
N ASN A 34 18.29 1.01 -18.36
CA ASN A 34 17.30 0.45 -17.45
C ASN A 34 15.99 1.23 -17.52
N THR A 35 16.04 2.57 -17.39
CA THR A 35 14.85 3.43 -17.38
C THR A 35 14.09 3.42 -18.70
N THR A 36 14.79 3.54 -19.84
CA THR A 36 14.15 3.50 -21.17
C THR A 36 13.52 2.14 -21.46
N ARG A 37 14.20 1.05 -21.12
CA ARG A 37 13.67 -0.31 -21.28
C ARG A 37 12.44 -0.52 -20.40
N ALA A 38 12.47 -0.09 -19.15
CA ALA A 38 11.33 -0.16 -18.23
C ALA A 38 10.11 0.57 -18.82
N TYR A 39 10.30 1.82 -19.25
CA TYR A 39 9.23 2.63 -19.83
C TYR A 39 8.63 2.00 -21.10
N ILE A 40 9.48 1.52 -22.02
CA ILE A 40 9.02 0.87 -23.26
C ILE A 40 8.23 -0.42 -22.95
N GLN A 41 8.65 -1.19 -21.94
CA GLN A 41 7.93 -2.40 -21.54
C GLN A 41 6.58 -2.06 -20.89
N ALA A 42 6.53 -1.02 -20.05
CA ALA A 42 5.29 -0.54 -19.45
C ALA A 42 4.31 -0.01 -20.51
N MET A 43 4.79 0.76 -21.50
CA MET A 43 3.99 1.22 -22.64
C MET A 43 3.40 0.08 -23.48
N LYS A 44 4.07 -1.08 -23.50
CA LYS A 44 3.57 -2.31 -24.15
C LYS A 44 2.66 -3.15 -23.24
N GLY A 45 2.34 -2.68 -22.03
CA GLY A 45 1.53 -3.39 -21.04
C GLY A 45 2.21 -4.62 -20.42
N LYS A 46 3.53 -4.78 -20.59
CA LYS A 46 4.27 -5.94 -20.07
C LYS A 46 4.52 -5.86 -18.57
N CYS A 47 4.66 -4.66 -18.04
CA CYS A 47 4.87 -4.38 -16.62
C CYS A 47 4.24 -3.03 -16.24
N LEU A 48 4.30 -2.67 -14.96
CA LEU A 48 4.06 -1.31 -14.49
C LEU A 48 5.40 -0.68 -14.10
N LEU A 49 5.34 0.57 -13.63
CA LEU A 49 6.51 1.30 -13.13
C LEU A 49 6.40 1.57 -11.61
N GLN A 50 7.52 1.55 -10.91
CA GLN A 50 7.63 2.09 -9.56
C GLN A 50 7.68 3.62 -9.65
N LEU A 51 6.51 4.25 -9.76
CA LEU A 51 6.39 5.70 -10.04
C LEU A 51 7.11 6.57 -9.01
N THR A 52 7.06 6.18 -7.74
CA THR A 52 7.77 6.81 -6.63
C THR A 52 8.90 5.89 -6.20
N GLY A 53 10.14 6.28 -6.47
CA GLY A 53 11.28 5.40 -6.27
C GLY A 53 12.61 6.06 -6.61
N PRO A 54 13.71 5.29 -6.55
CA PRO A 54 15.07 5.83 -6.65
C PRO A 54 15.40 6.38 -8.04
N ALA A 55 14.63 6.03 -9.08
CA ALA A 55 14.85 6.55 -10.43
C ALA A 55 14.08 7.85 -10.73
N ASP A 56 13.54 8.52 -9.71
CA ASP A 56 13.00 9.87 -9.85
C ASP A 56 14.17 10.85 -10.03
N PRO A 57 14.32 11.47 -11.22
CA PRO A 57 15.44 12.36 -11.49
C PRO A 57 15.38 13.68 -10.70
N THR A 58 14.23 14.01 -10.09
CA THR A 58 14.07 15.23 -9.28
C THR A 58 14.51 15.04 -7.83
N GLY A 59 14.50 13.80 -7.32
CA GLY A 59 14.81 13.48 -5.93
C GLY A 59 13.79 13.98 -4.91
N CYS A 60 12.71 14.64 -5.34
CA CYS A 60 11.72 15.28 -4.46
C CYS A 60 10.26 14.89 -4.77
N GLY A 61 10.02 13.90 -5.63
CA GLY A 61 8.67 13.38 -5.93
C GLY A 61 7.90 14.17 -6.99
N GLU A 62 8.60 15.00 -7.77
CA GLU A 62 8.05 15.78 -8.89
C GLU A 62 8.38 15.16 -10.26
N GLY A 63 9.08 14.03 -10.26
CA GLY A 63 9.40 13.24 -11.43
C GLY A 63 8.91 11.79 -11.29
N PHE A 64 8.99 11.07 -12.41
CA PHE A 64 8.63 9.66 -12.45
C PHE A 64 9.88 8.79 -12.31
N SER A 65 9.81 7.80 -11.42
CA SER A 65 10.79 6.73 -11.34
C SER A 65 10.46 5.60 -12.34
N TYR A 66 11.37 5.35 -13.29
CA TYR A 66 11.22 4.31 -14.32
C TYR A 66 11.91 3.01 -13.93
N VAL A 67 11.41 2.35 -12.87
CA VAL A 67 11.82 1.00 -12.45
C VAL A 67 10.67 0.04 -12.67
N ARG A 68 10.92 -1.17 -13.18
CA ARG A 68 9.83 -2.12 -13.48
C ARG A 68 9.23 -2.70 -12.21
N VAL A 69 7.91 -2.83 -12.19
CA VAL A 69 7.19 -3.61 -11.18
C VAL A 69 6.19 -4.55 -11.87
N PRO A 70 5.93 -5.73 -11.29
CA PRO A 70 5.00 -6.69 -11.88
C PRO A 70 3.58 -6.13 -11.97
N ASN A 71 2.83 -6.58 -12.98
CA ASN A 71 1.43 -6.19 -13.17
C ASN A 71 0.51 -6.67 -12.03
N LYS A 72 0.91 -7.75 -11.36
CA LYS A 72 0.19 -8.28 -10.20
C LYS A 72 0.67 -7.56 -8.94
N PRO A 73 -0.23 -7.22 -8.01
CA PRO A 73 0.17 -6.66 -6.73
C PRO A 73 1.08 -7.64 -6.01
N THR A 74 2.35 -7.26 -5.86
CA THR A 74 3.31 -7.92 -4.98
C THR A 74 3.27 -7.21 -3.65
N GLN A 75 2.85 -7.91 -2.59
CA GLN A 75 3.02 -7.39 -1.22
C GLN A 75 4.52 -7.28 -0.95
N SER A 76 4.98 -6.11 -0.48
CA SER A 76 6.36 -5.95 -0.03
C SER A 76 6.63 -6.92 1.13
N LYS A 77 7.89 -7.34 1.33
CA LYS A 77 8.23 -8.26 2.44
C LYS A 77 7.81 -7.68 3.81
N GLU A 78 7.89 -6.37 3.99
CA GLU A 78 7.44 -5.66 5.21
C GLU A 78 5.91 -5.67 5.39
N GLU A 79 5.15 -5.56 4.30
CA GLU A 79 3.68 -5.72 4.34
C GLU A 79 3.26 -7.19 4.55
N GLN A 80 4.06 -8.15 4.07
CA GLN A 80 3.80 -9.59 4.28
C GLN A 80 4.07 -10.05 5.72
N GLU A 81 5.05 -9.45 6.40
CA GLU A 81 5.39 -9.80 7.79
C GLU A 81 4.48 -9.11 8.81
N SER A 82 3.98 -7.91 8.49
CA SER A 82 3.04 -7.17 9.34
C SER A 82 1.60 -7.68 9.27
N GLN A 83 1.20 -8.33 8.17
CA GLN A 83 -0.16 -8.84 8.02
C GLN A 83 -0.26 -10.35 8.32
N PRO A 84 -1.05 -10.78 9.32
CA PRO A 84 -1.25 -12.20 9.58
C PRO A 84 -1.86 -12.88 8.34
N LYS A 85 -1.23 -13.95 7.86
CA LYS A 85 -1.75 -14.78 6.75
C LYS A 85 -3.07 -15.44 7.17
N ARG A 86 -4.20 -14.80 6.84
CA ARG A 86 -5.54 -15.29 7.18
C ARG A 86 -6.10 -16.16 6.06
N THR A 87 -6.03 -17.48 6.23
CA THR A 87 -6.67 -18.45 5.35
C THR A 87 -8.09 -18.76 5.84
N VAL A 88 -9.09 -18.40 5.03
CA VAL A 88 -10.53 -18.57 5.35
C VAL A 88 -11.04 -19.96 4.98
N THR A 89 -10.43 -20.61 4.00
CA THR A 89 -10.82 -21.95 3.53
C THR A 89 -10.16 -23.05 4.37
N GLY A 90 -10.95 -23.93 4.98
CA GLY A 90 -10.45 -25.04 5.81
C GLY A 90 -10.35 -24.74 7.31
N THR A 91 -10.70 -23.52 7.75
CA THR A 91 -10.68 -23.08 9.15
C THR A 91 -12.11 -22.76 9.66
N ASP A 92 -12.24 -22.45 10.95
CA ASP A 92 -13.50 -22.02 11.60
C ASP A 92 -14.06 -20.68 11.07
N ALA A 93 -13.35 -20.06 10.12
CA ALA A 93 -13.76 -18.87 9.36
C ALA A 93 -14.52 -19.20 8.06
N ASP A 94 -14.65 -20.47 7.67
CA ASP A 94 -15.30 -20.84 6.40
C ASP A 94 -16.79 -20.50 6.40
N LEU A 95 -17.14 -19.41 5.70
CA LEU A 95 -18.50 -18.92 5.57
C LEU A 95 -19.48 -19.96 5.01
N ARG A 96 -19.03 -21.01 4.31
CA ARG A 96 -19.90 -22.09 3.83
C ARG A 96 -20.40 -22.99 4.95
N ARG A 97 -19.64 -23.09 6.05
CA ARG A 97 -20.02 -23.82 7.27
C ARG A 97 -20.94 -23.00 8.18
N LEU A 98 -21.07 -21.71 7.92
CA LEU A 98 -21.95 -20.83 8.68
C LEU A 98 -23.43 -21.13 8.38
N SER A 99 -24.24 -21.27 9.44
CA SER A 99 -25.69 -21.46 9.30
C SER A 99 -26.34 -20.24 8.64
N LEU A 100 -27.44 -20.45 7.92
CA LEU A 100 -28.14 -19.36 7.25
C LEU A 100 -28.62 -18.30 8.26
N ASN A 101 -29.07 -18.73 9.44
CA ASN A 101 -29.52 -17.83 10.50
C ASN A 101 -28.39 -16.95 11.03
N ASN A 102 -27.20 -17.52 11.24
CA ASN A 102 -26.04 -16.75 11.70
C ASN A 102 -25.53 -15.79 10.62
N ALA A 103 -25.56 -16.20 9.35
CA ALA A 103 -25.19 -15.33 8.23
C ALA A 103 -26.14 -14.13 8.09
N LYS A 104 -27.46 -14.36 8.22
CA LYS A 104 -28.45 -13.27 8.26
C LYS A 104 -28.27 -12.36 9.47
N ALA A 105 -27.91 -12.89 10.63
CA ALA A 105 -27.61 -12.08 11.81
C ALA A 105 -26.38 -11.16 11.60
N LEU A 106 -25.35 -11.63 10.89
CA LEU A 106 -24.20 -10.79 10.50
C LEU A 106 -24.63 -9.65 9.58
N LEU A 107 -25.46 -9.92 8.57
CA LEU A 107 -25.98 -8.86 7.67
C LEU A 107 -26.78 -7.79 8.44
N ARG A 108 -27.60 -8.19 9.42
CA ARG A 108 -28.29 -7.24 10.30
C ARG A 108 -27.32 -6.40 11.11
N LYS A 109 -26.26 -7.02 11.66
CA LYS A 109 -25.19 -6.30 12.37
C LYS A 109 -24.43 -5.33 11.44
N PHE A 110 -24.38 -5.61 10.14
CA PHE A 110 -23.81 -4.71 9.14
C PHE A 110 -24.77 -3.59 8.69
N GLY A 111 -26.01 -3.57 9.19
CA GLY A 111 -27.00 -2.55 8.85
C GLY A 111 -27.80 -2.85 7.58
N VAL A 112 -27.74 -4.06 7.03
CA VAL A 112 -28.53 -4.45 5.85
C VAL A 112 -30.01 -4.59 6.25
N PRO A 113 -30.95 -3.90 5.56
CA PRO A 113 -32.38 -3.98 5.85
C PRO A 113 -32.95 -5.41 5.75
N GLU A 114 -33.89 -5.76 6.64
CA GLU A 114 -34.49 -7.10 6.67
C GLU A 114 -35.21 -7.46 5.36
N GLU A 115 -35.79 -6.46 4.70
CA GLU A 115 -36.48 -6.63 3.41
C GLU A 115 -35.52 -6.99 2.26
N GLU A 116 -34.25 -6.60 2.36
CA GLU A 116 -33.22 -7.04 1.42
C GLU A 116 -32.74 -8.44 1.77
N ILE A 117 -32.50 -8.72 3.05
CA ILE A 117 -32.04 -10.04 3.54
C ILE A 117 -33.03 -11.16 3.17
N LYS A 118 -34.34 -10.89 3.19
CA LYS A 118 -35.39 -11.87 2.83
C LYS A 118 -35.35 -12.27 1.35
N LYS A 119 -34.92 -11.37 0.46
CA LYS A 119 -34.89 -11.60 -0.99
C LYS A 119 -33.70 -12.44 -1.43
N LEU A 120 -32.66 -12.50 -0.60
CA LEU A 120 -31.41 -13.19 -0.91
C LEU A 120 -31.53 -14.71 -0.66
N SER A 121 -31.07 -15.48 -1.64
CA SER A 121 -30.79 -16.90 -1.50
C SER A 121 -29.64 -17.14 -0.52
N ARG A 122 -29.47 -18.39 -0.06
CA ARG A 122 -28.34 -18.75 0.81
C ARG A 122 -26.98 -18.38 0.19
N TRP A 123 -26.82 -18.54 -1.12
CA TRP A 123 -25.57 -18.19 -1.81
C TRP A 123 -25.32 -16.69 -1.79
N GLU A 124 -26.34 -15.89 -2.08
CA GLU A 124 -26.24 -14.43 -2.09
C GLU A 124 -26.00 -13.88 -0.67
N VAL A 125 -26.67 -14.42 0.36
CA VAL A 125 -26.41 -14.06 1.76
C VAL A 125 -24.94 -14.27 2.11
N ILE A 126 -24.37 -15.42 1.74
CA ILE A 126 -22.96 -15.71 2.02
C ILE A 126 -22.01 -14.81 1.22
N ASP A 127 -22.37 -14.45 0.00
CA ASP A 127 -21.58 -13.54 -0.83
C ASP A 127 -21.58 -12.11 -0.26
N VAL A 128 -22.75 -11.59 0.12
CA VAL A 128 -22.87 -10.26 0.74
C VAL A 128 -22.14 -10.20 2.08
N VAL A 129 -22.25 -11.24 2.93
CA VAL A 129 -21.48 -11.31 4.19
C VAL A 129 -19.98 -11.23 3.91
N ARG A 130 -19.49 -11.93 2.88
CA ARG A 130 -18.07 -11.91 2.51
C ARG A 130 -17.61 -10.52 2.08
N THR A 131 -18.38 -9.89 1.19
CA THR A 131 -18.09 -8.56 0.67
C THR A 131 -18.03 -7.53 1.79
N LEU A 132 -19.09 -7.46 2.62
CA LEU A 132 -19.16 -6.51 3.75
C LEU A 132 -18.12 -6.80 4.84
N SER A 133 -17.80 -8.07 5.09
CA SER A 133 -16.75 -8.42 6.06
C SER A 133 -15.37 -8.00 5.57
N THR A 134 -15.07 -8.13 4.27
CA THR A 134 -13.82 -7.64 3.67
C THR A 134 -13.77 -6.11 3.67
N GLU A 135 -14.86 -5.43 3.36
CA GLU A 135 -14.96 -3.97 3.35
C GLU A 135 -14.77 -3.37 4.76
N LYS A 136 -15.48 -3.90 5.77
CA LYS A 136 -15.34 -3.47 7.16
C LYS A 136 -13.96 -3.76 7.75
N ALA A 137 -13.33 -4.88 7.36
CA ALA A 137 -11.94 -5.15 7.73
C ALA A 137 -10.97 -4.14 7.09
N LYS A 138 -11.18 -3.75 5.82
CA LYS A 138 -10.38 -2.67 5.18
C LYS A 138 -10.58 -1.32 5.88
N ALA A 139 -11.77 -1.04 6.41
CA ALA A 139 -12.08 0.17 7.17
C ALA A 139 -11.52 0.18 8.62
N GLY A 140 -10.87 -0.90 9.06
CA GLY A 140 -10.26 -1.00 10.39
C GLY A 140 -11.25 -1.27 11.53
N GLU A 141 -12.44 -1.80 11.25
CA GLU A 141 -13.47 -2.05 12.26
C GLU A 141 -13.18 -3.35 13.06
N GLU A 142 -13.02 -3.23 14.39
CA GLU A 142 -12.63 -4.34 15.26
C GLU A 142 -13.61 -5.53 15.20
N GLY A 143 -13.06 -6.74 15.08
CA GLY A 143 -13.82 -8.01 15.16
C GLY A 143 -14.45 -8.51 13.85
N MET A 144 -14.28 -7.81 12.72
CA MET A 144 -14.77 -8.25 11.39
C MET A 144 -13.75 -9.02 10.56
N ASP A 145 -12.54 -9.09 11.11
CA ASP A 145 -11.38 -9.76 10.55
C ASP A 145 -11.55 -11.25 10.28
N LYS A 146 -12.39 -11.96 11.06
CA LYS A 146 -12.55 -13.41 10.98
C LYS A 146 -13.08 -13.90 9.63
N PHE A 147 -13.95 -13.12 8.99
CA PHE A 147 -14.62 -13.51 7.73
C PHE A 147 -14.05 -12.81 6.50
N SER A 148 -13.16 -11.83 6.71
CA SER A 148 -12.45 -11.14 5.64
C SER A 148 -11.53 -12.09 4.88
N ARG A 149 -11.60 -12.08 3.56
CA ARG A 149 -10.51 -12.64 2.75
C ARG A 149 -9.31 -11.70 2.91
N GLY A 150 -8.15 -12.24 3.27
CA GLY A 150 -6.92 -11.46 3.49
C GLY A 150 -6.64 -10.48 2.35
N ASN A 151 -5.95 -9.38 2.68
CA ASN A 151 -5.77 -8.19 1.86
C ASN A 151 -5.00 -8.46 0.54
N ARG A 152 -5.70 -9.08 -0.43
CA ARG A 152 -5.26 -9.19 -1.81
C ARG A 152 -5.98 -8.09 -2.57
N PHE A 153 -5.28 -6.99 -2.83
CA PHE A 153 -5.78 -5.98 -3.75
C PHE A 153 -6.14 -6.64 -5.08
N SER A 154 -7.31 -6.27 -5.62
CA SER A 154 -7.68 -6.72 -6.96
C SER A 154 -6.67 -6.19 -7.98
N ILE A 155 -6.50 -6.89 -9.10
CA ILE A 155 -5.71 -6.38 -10.22
C ILE A 155 -6.28 -5.03 -10.69
N ALA A 156 -7.61 -4.88 -10.69
CA ALA A 156 -8.28 -3.63 -11.05
C ALA A 156 -7.95 -2.50 -10.05
N GLU A 157 -8.02 -2.78 -8.75
CA GLU A 157 -7.70 -1.81 -7.68
C GLU A 157 -6.22 -1.40 -7.72
N HIS A 158 -5.32 -2.34 -8.04
CA HIS A 158 -3.90 -2.06 -8.21
C HIS A 158 -3.62 -1.16 -9.42
N GLN A 159 -4.27 -1.44 -10.55
CA GLN A 159 -4.16 -0.62 -11.76
C GLN A 159 -4.76 0.77 -11.58
N GLU A 160 -5.87 0.88 -10.84
CA GLU A 160 -6.50 2.15 -10.51
C GLU A 160 -5.57 3.03 -9.68
N ARG A 161 -5.01 2.51 -8.58
CA ARG A 161 -4.01 3.25 -7.78
C ARG A 161 -2.78 3.67 -8.57
N TYR A 162 -2.27 2.78 -9.41
CA TYR A 162 -1.14 3.10 -10.30
C TYR A 162 -1.49 4.30 -11.20
N LYS A 163 -2.71 4.34 -11.74
CA LYS A 163 -3.17 5.45 -12.58
C LYS A 163 -3.38 6.73 -11.78
N GLU A 164 -3.91 6.65 -10.57
CA GLU A 164 -4.08 7.80 -9.67
C GLU A 164 -2.73 8.43 -9.34
N GLU A 165 -1.72 7.63 -9.01
CA GLU A 165 -0.38 8.14 -8.70
C GLU A 165 0.30 8.73 -9.93
N CYS A 166 0.12 8.10 -11.12
CA CYS A 166 0.58 8.69 -12.37
C CYS A 166 0.02 10.10 -12.58
N GLN A 167 -1.28 10.26 -12.36
CA GLN A 167 -1.97 11.53 -12.56
C GLN A 167 -1.51 12.57 -11.53
N ARG A 168 -1.34 12.17 -10.26
CA ARG A 168 -0.85 13.04 -9.19
C ARG A 168 0.50 13.65 -9.53
N ILE A 169 1.47 12.83 -9.95
CA ILE A 169 2.82 13.29 -10.31
C ILE A 169 2.76 14.17 -11.57
N PHE A 170 2.00 13.76 -12.58
CA PHE A 170 1.84 14.55 -13.81
C PHE A 170 1.29 15.95 -13.54
N ASP A 171 0.22 16.05 -12.74
CA ASP A 171 -0.42 17.32 -12.41
C ASP A 171 0.49 18.19 -11.52
N LEU A 172 1.25 17.57 -10.61
CA LEU A 172 2.26 18.27 -9.81
C LEU A 172 3.36 18.85 -10.68
N GLN A 173 3.98 18.04 -11.54
CA GLN A 173 5.03 18.46 -12.46
C GLN A 173 4.56 19.62 -13.35
N ASN A 174 3.37 19.51 -13.95
CA ASN A 174 2.79 20.56 -14.78
C ASN A 174 2.61 21.87 -14.00
N ARG A 175 2.10 21.78 -12.76
CA ARG A 175 1.86 22.96 -11.92
C ARG A 175 3.17 23.65 -11.54
N VAL A 176 4.17 22.88 -11.10
CA VAL A 176 5.45 23.42 -10.63
C VAL A 176 6.23 24.03 -11.80
N LEU A 177 6.39 23.28 -12.91
CA LEU A 177 7.16 23.75 -14.07
C LEU A 177 6.49 24.87 -14.86
N SER A 178 5.18 25.09 -14.69
CA SER A 178 4.47 26.24 -15.29
C SER A 178 4.32 27.43 -14.35
N SER A 179 4.69 27.30 -13.07
CA SER A 179 4.61 28.38 -12.09
C SER A 179 5.58 29.51 -12.43
N ALA A 180 5.11 30.75 -12.28
CA ALA A 180 5.94 31.95 -12.35
C ALA A 180 6.25 32.52 -10.96
N GLU A 181 6.05 31.71 -9.91
CA GLU A 181 6.36 32.06 -8.53
C GLU A 181 7.86 32.39 -8.40
N VAL A 182 8.15 33.52 -7.74
CA VAL A 182 9.52 33.90 -7.43
C VAL A 182 9.94 33.14 -6.19
N LEU A 183 10.82 32.16 -6.37
CA LEU A 183 11.34 31.32 -5.28
C LEU A 183 12.33 32.11 -4.41
N SER A 184 12.41 31.70 -3.15
CA SER A 184 13.48 32.14 -2.26
C SER A 184 14.79 31.43 -2.61
N THR A 185 15.91 32.10 -2.39
CA THR A 185 17.21 31.43 -2.35
C THR A 185 17.24 30.47 -1.16
N ASP A 186 17.64 29.23 -1.42
CA ASP A 186 17.99 28.28 -0.38
C ASP A 186 19.40 28.61 0.10
N GLU A 187 19.52 29.07 1.35
CA GLU A 187 20.81 29.39 1.97
C GLU A 187 21.53 28.13 2.48
N GLY A 188 20.96 26.93 2.30
CA GLY A 188 21.64 25.67 2.58
C GLY A 188 22.03 25.46 4.04
N GLU A 189 21.51 26.29 4.96
CA GLU A 189 21.61 26.05 6.39
C GLU A 189 20.70 24.87 6.72
N SER A 190 21.25 23.66 6.57
CA SER A 190 20.88 22.56 7.45
C SER A 190 21.22 23.05 8.86
N SER A 191 20.25 23.64 9.56
CA SER A 191 20.40 24.01 10.95
C SER A 191 20.81 22.76 11.72
N GLU A 192 22.10 22.63 12.01
CA GLU A 192 22.61 21.62 12.96
C GLU A 192 22.12 21.90 14.39
N GLU A 193 21.42 23.02 14.58
CA GLU A 193 20.53 23.24 15.71
C GLU A 193 19.19 22.54 15.42
N GLU A 194 19.19 21.20 15.36
CA GLU A 194 18.03 20.47 15.90
C GLU A 194 17.93 20.93 17.36
N SER A 195 17.10 21.93 17.61
CA SER A 195 16.88 22.40 18.96
C SER A 195 16.36 21.19 19.75
N ASP A 196 16.90 20.92 20.94
CA ASP A 196 16.46 19.80 21.79
C ASP A 196 14.92 19.83 22.00
N GLU A 197 14.29 21.00 21.79
CA GLU A 197 12.85 21.22 21.79
C GLU A 197 12.10 20.48 20.66
N ASP A 198 12.64 20.42 19.44
CA ASP A 198 12.02 19.73 18.29
C ASP A 198 12.04 18.21 18.46
N ILE A 199 13.13 17.68 19.02
CA ILE A 199 13.27 16.26 19.36
C ILE A 199 12.33 15.89 20.51
N GLU A 200 12.21 16.76 21.53
CA GLU A 200 11.25 16.56 22.61
C GLU A 200 9.79 16.65 22.12
N GLU A 201 9.47 17.57 21.20
CA GLU A 201 8.13 17.70 20.64
C GLU A 201 7.77 16.48 19.78
N MET A 202 8.70 16.00 18.94
CA MET A 202 8.52 14.77 18.19
C MET A 202 8.38 13.57 19.14
N GLY A 203 9.17 13.52 20.22
CA GLY A 203 9.04 12.53 21.29
C GLY A 203 7.66 12.54 21.97
N LYS A 204 7.15 13.72 22.32
CA LYS A 204 5.81 13.91 22.89
C LYS A 204 4.70 13.55 21.91
N ASN A 205 4.86 13.84 20.63
CA ASN A 205 3.89 13.47 19.59
C ASN A 205 3.85 11.96 19.34
N ILE A 206 5.01 11.30 19.34
CA ILE A 206 5.11 9.83 19.28
C ILE A 206 4.52 9.20 20.55
N GLU A 207 4.82 9.75 21.73
CA GLU A 207 4.27 9.29 23.00
C GLU A 207 2.75 9.47 23.05
N ASN A 208 2.20 10.59 22.57
CA ASN A 208 0.77 10.82 22.44
C ASN A 208 0.11 9.85 21.44
N MET A 209 0.76 9.55 20.30
CA MET A 209 0.28 8.53 19.37
C MET A 209 0.29 7.12 19.99
N LEU A 210 1.31 6.78 20.78
CA LEU A 210 1.42 5.51 21.48
C LEU A 210 0.46 5.41 22.68
N ALA A 211 0.21 6.52 23.38
CA ALA A 211 -0.75 6.63 24.47
C ALA A 211 -2.20 6.53 23.95
N ASN A 212 -2.49 7.14 22.79
CA ASN A 212 -3.79 6.97 22.11
C ASN A 212 -4.01 5.54 21.60
N LYS A 213 -2.95 4.78 21.32
CA LYS A 213 -3.06 3.32 21.07
C LYS A 213 -3.23 2.49 22.35
N LYS A 214 -2.99 3.04 23.54
CA LYS A 214 -3.17 2.35 24.83
C LYS A 214 -4.58 2.46 25.41
N THR A 215 -5.52 3.18 24.78
CA THR A 215 -6.93 3.18 25.24
C THR A 215 -7.67 1.88 24.92
N SER A 216 -7.09 0.96 24.14
CA SER A 216 -7.70 -0.36 23.91
C SER A 216 -7.38 -1.39 25.01
N SER A 217 -6.49 -1.09 25.98
CA SER A 217 -6.11 -2.06 27.03
C SER A 217 -6.51 -1.65 28.46
N GLN A 218 -7.23 -0.55 28.65
CA GLN A 218 -7.73 -0.11 29.98
C GLN A 218 -9.26 -0.01 30.10
N VAL A 219 -10.01 -0.89 29.42
CA VAL A 219 -11.45 -1.10 29.72
C VAL A 219 -11.72 -2.42 30.45
N THR A 220 -10.69 -3.20 30.79
CA THR A 220 -10.80 -4.49 31.51
C THR A 220 -10.51 -4.41 33.01
N PHE A 221 -10.68 -3.25 33.66
CA PHE A 221 -10.54 -3.16 35.12
C PHE A 221 -11.71 -2.53 35.89
N TYR A 222 -12.90 -2.43 35.27
CA TYR A 222 -14.13 -2.02 35.98
C TYR A 222 -15.20 -3.12 36.09
N PHE A 223 -14.88 -4.39 35.86
CA PHE A 223 -15.84 -5.50 35.98
C PHE A 223 -15.37 -6.69 36.82
N TYR A 224 -14.66 -6.44 37.91
CA TYR A 224 -14.62 -7.38 39.04
C TYR A 224 -14.86 -6.62 40.35
N GLN A 225 -16.14 -6.40 40.62
CA GLN A 225 -16.67 -6.51 41.98
C GLN A 225 -17.14 -7.96 42.16
#